data_AF-A0A520J2B1-F1
#
_entry.id   AF-A0A520J2B1-F1
#
_cell.length_a   1.000
_cell.length_b   1.000
_cell.length_c   1.000
_cell.angle_alpha   90.00
_cell.angle_beta   90.00
_cell.angle_gamma   90.00
#
_symmetry.space_group_name_H-M   'P 1'
#
loop_
_entity.id
_entity.type
_entity.pdbx_description
1 polymer ?
#
loop_
_entity_poly.entity_id
_entity_poly.type
_entity_poly.pdbx_seq_one_letter_code
_entity_poly.pdbx_strand_id
1 'polypeptide(L)' 'MTPAVKAILDKYESDSPATKANLGRILMQGKLGGTGKLVILPVDQGFEHGPARSFSVNPAAYDPHYH' A
#
# COMPACT_ATOMS: atom_id res chain seq x y z
N MET A 1 -5.42 -15.68 -11.49
CA MET A 1 -4.11 -15.23 -10.94
C MET A 1 -3.11 -15.17 -12.08
N THR A 2 -2.28 -14.13 -12.17
CA THR A 2 -1.28 -14.02 -13.26
C THR A 2 -0.03 -14.84 -12.95
N PRO A 3 0.78 -15.20 -13.97
CA PRO A 3 2.05 -15.90 -13.75
C PRO A 3 3.00 -15.14 -12.82
N ALA A 4 3.05 -13.81 -12.93
CA ALA A 4 3.88 -12.95 -12.07
C ALA A 4 3.47 -13.05 -10.58
N VAL A 5 2.16 -12.94 -10.29
CA VAL A 5 1.66 -13.07 -8.92
C VAL A 5 1.83 -14.50 -8.40
N LYS A 6 1.61 -15.52 -9.23
CA LYS A 6 1.86 -16.92 -8.84
C LYS A 6 3.32 -17.13 -8.44
N ALA A 7 4.27 -16.66 -9.23
CA ALA A 7 5.70 -16.77 -8.94
C ALA A 7 6.10 -16.10 -7.60
N ILE A 8 5.42 -15.01 -7.21
CA ILE A 8 5.59 -14.39 -5.89
C ILE A 8 5.05 -15.32 -4.80
N LEU A 9 3.81 -15.82 -4.93
CA LEU A 9 3.18 -16.69 -3.92
C LEU A 9 3.92 -18.03 -3.74
N ASP A 10 4.59 -18.52 -4.77
CA ASP A 10 5.44 -19.71 -4.73
C ASP A 10 6.70 -19.51 -3.84
N LYS A 11 7.01 -18.27 -3.41
CA LYS A 11 8.07 -17.99 -2.44
C LYS A 11 7.63 -18.04 -0.97
N TYR A 12 6.32 -18.17 -0.73
CA TYR A 12 5.71 -18.18 0.61
C TYR A 12 5.11 -19.57 0.91
N GLU A 13 5.81 -20.66 0.58
CA GLU A 13 5.31 -22.03 0.81
C GLU A 13 5.23 -22.43 2.28
N SER A 14 6.08 -21.83 3.13
CA SER A 14 6.07 -22.05 4.57
C SER A 14 4.96 -21.29 5.31
N ASP A 15 4.28 -20.35 4.64
CA ASP A 15 3.22 -19.55 5.24
C ASP A 15 1.87 -20.25 5.20
N SER A 16 0.98 -19.84 6.11
CA SER A 16 -0.37 -20.38 6.17
C SER A 16 -1.14 -20.12 4.85
N PRO A 17 -2.06 -21.03 4.47
CA PRO A 17 -2.93 -20.81 3.30
C PRO A 17 -3.69 -19.48 3.36
N ALA A 18 -4.07 -19.03 4.56
CA ALA A 18 -4.76 -17.76 4.77
C ALA A 18 -3.86 -16.55 4.44
N THR A 19 -2.58 -16.60 4.81
CA THR A 19 -1.59 -15.57 4.47
C THR A 19 -1.42 -15.48 2.96
N LYS A 20 -1.22 -16.62 2.27
CA LYS A 20 -1.07 -16.66 0.81
C LYS A 20 -2.33 -16.14 0.09
N ALA A 21 -3.52 -16.48 0.59
CA ALA A 21 -4.78 -15.99 0.04
C ALA A 21 -4.92 -14.47 0.15
N ASN A 22 -4.57 -13.89 1.31
CA ASN A 22 -4.59 -12.45 1.51
C ASN A 22 -3.56 -11.71 0.64
N LEU A 23 -2.34 -12.23 0.53
CA LEU A 23 -1.32 -11.70 -0.37
C LEU A 23 -1.79 -11.72 -1.83
N GLY A 24 -2.38 -12.84 -2.27
CA GLY A 24 -2.97 -12.97 -3.60
C GLY A 24 -4.08 -11.94 -3.82
N ARG A 25 -4.96 -11.72 -2.83
CA ARG A 25 -6.02 -10.71 -2.91
C ARG A 25 -5.47 -9.30 -3.06
N ILE A 26 -4.44 -8.93 -2.29
CA ILE A 26 -3.80 -7.60 -2.38
C ILE A 26 -3.13 -7.40 -3.73
N LEU A 27 -2.32 -8.36 -4.19
CA LEU A 27 -1.57 -8.28 -5.44
C LEU A 27 -2.44 -8.34 -6.70
N MET A 28 -3.69 -8.79 -6.58
CA MET A 28 -4.66 -8.83 -7.67
C MET A 28 -5.62 -7.61 -7.67
N GLN A 29 -5.52 -6.71 -6.70
CA GLN A 29 -6.44 -5.58 -6.53
C GLN A 29 -5.99 -4.31 -7.28
N GLY A 30 -6.96 -3.54 -7.79
CA GLY A 30 -6.76 -2.18 -8.28
C GLY A 30 -5.96 -2.09 -9.59
N LYS A 31 -5.42 -0.90 -9.89
CA LYS A 31 -4.72 -0.60 -11.15
C LYS A 31 -3.46 -1.44 -11.38
N LEU A 32 -2.81 -1.89 -10.31
CA LEU A 32 -1.62 -2.74 -10.36
C LEU A 32 -1.94 -4.24 -10.24
N GLY A 33 -3.22 -4.60 -10.19
CA GLY A 33 -3.65 -5.98 -10.05
C GLY A 33 -3.03 -6.89 -11.11
N GLY A 34 -2.43 -7.99 -10.67
CA GLY A 34 -1.82 -8.98 -11.56
C GLY A 34 -0.44 -8.59 -12.13
N THR A 35 0.05 -7.38 -11.86
CA THR A 35 1.38 -6.94 -12.34
C THR A 35 2.53 -7.49 -11.49
N GLY A 36 2.23 -8.01 -10.30
CA GLY A 36 3.23 -8.38 -9.30
C GLY A 36 3.86 -7.17 -8.58
N LYS A 37 3.36 -5.96 -8.82
CA LYS A 37 3.80 -4.73 -8.15
C LYS A 37 2.76 -4.27 -7.14
N LEU A 38 3.23 -3.71 -6.03
CA LEU A 38 2.42 -3.13 -4.98
C LEU A 38 2.98 -1.74 -4.63
N VAL A 39 2.09 -0.77 -4.48
CA VAL A 39 2.44 0.55 -3.94
C VAL A 39 1.77 0.66 -2.57
N ILE A 40 2.58 0.93 -1.55
CA ILE A 40 2.13 1.16 -0.19
C ILE A 40 2.39 2.62 0.12
N LEU A 41 1.36 3.32 0.57
CA LEU A 41 1.50 4.64 1.18
C LEU A 41 1.59 4.44 2.69
N PRO A 42 2.77 4.58 3.32
CA PRO A 42 2.88 4.56 4.77
C PRO A 42 2.26 5.85 5.33
N VAL A 43 1.29 5.71 6.24
CA VAL A 43 0.56 6.84 6.87
C VAL A 43 0.55 6.67 8.40
N ASP A 44 1.65 6.16 8.92
CA ASP A 44 1.83 5.77 10.32
C ASP A 44 2.36 6.96 11.15
N GLN A 45 2.86 8.00 10.47
CA GLN A 45 3.57 9.12 11.10
C GLN A 45 2.74 9.88 12.14
N GLY A 46 1.41 9.86 12.04
CA GLY A 46 0.53 10.51 13.03
C GLY A 46 0.52 9.80 14.38
N PHE A 47 0.81 8.50 14.42
CA PHE A 47 0.86 7.70 15.65
C PHE A 47 2.18 7.89 16.39
N GLU A 48 3.31 7.90 15.67
CA GLU A 48 4.66 7.96 16.28
C GLU A 48 5.19 9.39 16.51
N HIS A 49 4.73 10.38 15.74
CA HIS A 49 5.25 11.75 15.80
C HIS A 49 4.19 12.81 16.16
N GLY A 50 2.96 12.40 16.44
CA GLY A 50 1.83 13.30 16.63
C GLY A 50 1.46 14.05 15.34
N PRO A 51 0.31 14.77 15.33
CA PRO A 51 -0.21 15.41 14.12
C PRO A 51 0.66 16.55 13.57
N ALA A 52 1.64 17.02 14.34
CA ALA A 52 2.28 18.31 14.14
C ALA A 52 3.24 18.40 12.93
N ARG A 53 3.87 17.30 12.50
CA ARG A 53 4.87 17.34 11.41
C ARG A 53 4.33 17.00 10.02
N SER A 54 3.27 16.21 9.93
CA SER A 54 2.78 15.66 8.64
C SER A 54 1.31 15.97 8.37
N PHE A 55 0.56 16.38 9.39
CA PHE A 55 -0.87 16.71 9.31
C PHE A 55 -1.19 18.11 9.87
N SER A 56 -0.16 18.93 10.11
CA SER A 56 -0.37 20.34 10.42
C SER A 56 -1.09 21.00 9.25
N VAL A 57 -2.10 21.80 9.57
CA VAL A 57 -2.83 22.61 8.60
C VAL A 57 -1.81 23.38 7.78
N ASN A 58 -1.76 23.16 6.46
CA ASN A 58 -1.00 23.99 5.53
C ASN A 58 -1.88 25.20 5.17
N PRO A 59 -1.74 26.37 5.84
CA PRO A 59 -2.69 27.46 5.68
C PRO A 59 -2.62 28.07 4.27
N ALA A 60 -1.47 27.92 3.61
CA ALA A 60 -1.29 28.35 2.24
C ALA A 60 -2.07 27.49 1.24
N ALA A 61 -2.35 26.22 1.55
CA ALA A 61 -3.18 25.34 0.70
C ALA A 61 -4.66 25.76 0.63
N TYR A 62 -5.09 26.76 1.41
CA TYR A 62 -6.44 27.35 1.30
C TYR A 62 -6.51 28.53 0.32
N ASP A 63 -5.37 28.99 -0.22
CA ASP A 63 -5.34 29.93 -1.33
C ASP A 63 -5.62 29.17 -2.64
N PRO A 64 -6.65 29.55 -3.42
CA PRO A 64 -6.93 28.91 -4.72
C PRO A 64 -5.78 29.00 -5.74
N HIS A 65 -4.78 29.84 -5.50
CA HIS A 65 -3.57 29.98 -6.32
C HIS A 65 -2.35 29.21 -5.77
N TYR A 66 -2.51 28.39 -4.73
CA TYR A 66 -1.42 27.59 -4.17
C TYR A 66 -1.15 26.35 -5.03
N HIS A 67 0.02 26.32 -5.69
CA HIS A 67 0.46 25.25 -6.58
C HIS A 67 1.94 24.93 -6.33
#